data_AF-A0A661IX57-F1
#
_entry.id   AF-A0A661IX57-F1
#
_cell.length_a   1.000
_cell.length_b   1.000
_cell.length_c   1.000
_cell.angle_alpha   90.00
_cell.angle_beta   90.00
_cell.angle_gamma   90.00
#
_symmetry.space_group_name_H-M   'P 1'
#
loop_
_entity.id
_entity.type
_entity.pdbx_description
1 polymer ?
#
loop_
_entity_poly.entity_id
_entity_poly.type
_entity_poly.pdbx_seq_one_letter_code
_entity_poly.pdbx_strand_id
1 'polypeptide(L)'
;MSKGRHMLFALVVVVQVVSSMAFGAEERLVPMLGQTHKVRIDTLDDCVQDVRLGFLATEWVGICSDPPSFYFYQRGKHLSFEREGTRVFVKTDGGARQLGVMLVDTPQDTRVLVEALDAQMEVPTICCGADALGSLPRLPARQATALAVVAPGACDLRPLSQQAGLHALKVWSPMGKGDLRPLSALTNLQSLDLTGCSRVSDLTPLLGLGHLRHLSLWGCVAVRDLSALAELSSLERLDLTGCTRVESLSPLERLRGMAWLRLTHCGEVRNLVPLRRLERLSMLFLGGCSEISDLSSLSALRRLTFLELWGCRGIRSLEALEGLSSLSHLNLRGCKQIEDLSPLSNLHRVSYLSLAECPKVSDLSPLKELRSLSWVVLNGCDGVTDLTPLRAAIRRGANISVDERLMAQLAALRRRKGE
;
A
#
# COMPACT_ATOMS: atom_id res chain seq x y z
N MET A 1 37.43 -13.71 -26.01
CA MET A 1 37.66 -13.17 -24.64
C MET A 1 36.62 -12.09 -24.38
N SER A 2 36.16 -11.94 -23.15
CA SER A 2 34.97 -11.14 -22.80
C SER A 2 35.24 -9.64 -22.67
N LYS A 3 34.35 -8.82 -23.22
CA LYS A 3 34.02 -7.48 -22.70
C LYS A 3 32.52 -7.43 -22.45
N GLY A 4 32.12 -6.98 -21.27
CA GLY A 4 30.73 -6.99 -20.84
C GLY A 4 29.87 -6.01 -21.63
N ARG A 5 28.60 -6.37 -21.89
CA ARG A 5 27.60 -5.41 -22.37
C ARG A 5 27.16 -4.53 -21.21
N HIS A 6 27.68 -3.30 -21.14
CA HIS A 6 27.04 -2.26 -20.35
C HIS A 6 25.67 -1.97 -20.97
N MET A 7 24.60 -2.21 -20.24
CA MET A 7 23.23 -1.98 -20.68
C MET A 7 22.64 -0.85 -19.84
N LEU A 8 22.26 0.26 -20.49
CA LEU A 8 21.68 1.42 -19.82
C LEU A 8 20.26 1.06 -19.36
N PHE A 9 19.93 1.40 -18.11
CA PHE A 9 18.56 1.38 -17.59
C PHE A 9 18.28 2.66 -16.79
N ALA A 10 17.03 3.13 -16.84
CA ALA A 10 16.66 4.50 -16.54
C ALA A 10 16.21 4.73 -15.09
N LEU A 11 16.28 5.99 -14.66
CA LEU A 11 15.81 6.46 -13.35
C LEU A 11 14.28 6.58 -13.36
N VAL A 12 13.60 5.86 -12.45
CA VAL A 12 12.15 6.03 -12.21
C VAL A 12 11.89 6.04 -10.71
N VAL A 13 11.18 7.07 -10.25
CA VAL A 13 10.72 7.20 -8.86
C VAL A 13 9.24 6.88 -8.80
N VAL A 14 8.90 5.67 -8.36
CA VAL A 14 7.49 5.26 -8.21
C VAL A 14 6.94 5.79 -6.88
N VAL A 15 6.61 7.09 -6.85
CA VAL A 15 5.70 7.61 -5.81
C VAL A 15 4.32 7.03 -6.10
N GLN A 16 3.96 5.94 -5.43
CA GLN A 16 2.63 5.35 -5.55
C GLN A 16 1.60 6.18 -4.76
N VAL A 17 1.32 7.38 -5.25
CA VAL A 17 0.17 8.19 -4.81
C VAL A 17 -1.09 7.37 -5.05
N VAL A 18 -2.04 7.39 -4.11
CA VAL A 18 -3.38 6.82 -4.30
C VAL A 18 -4.23 7.79 -5.14
N SER A 19 -3.77 8.04 -6.38
CA SER A 19 -4.44 8.89 -7.36
C SER A 19 -4.80 8.07 -8.59
N SER A 20 -6.10 7.88 -8.83
CA SER A 20 -6.61 7.08 -9.94
C SER A 20 -6.53 7.82 -11.28
N MET A 21 -5.33 8.02 -11.85
CA MET A 21 -5.15 8.70 -13.14
C MET A 21 -4.10 8.06 -14.05
N ALA A 22 -4.58 7.71 -15.26
CA ALA A 22 -3.90 7.64 -16.56
C ALA A 22 -2.52 6.96 -16.74
N PHE A 23 -2.44 6.12 -17.76
CA PHE A 23 -1.20 5.84 -18.51
C PHE A 23 -0.64 7.12 -19.15
N GLY A 24 0.68 7.18 -19.36
CA GLY A 24 1.29 8.05 -20.38
C GLY A 24 2.33 9.05 -19.87
N ALA A 25 3.50 8.59 -19.43
CA ALA A 25 4.68 9.44 -19.17
C ALA A 25 6.02 8.69 -19.28
N GLU A 26 6.14 7.69 -20.16
CA GLU A 26 7.44 7.12 -20.51
C GLU A 26 8.13 7.98 -21.57
N GLU A 27 9.12 8.81 -21.18
CA GLU A 27 10.38 8.97 -21.93
C GLU A 27 11.39 9.88 -21.20
N ARG A 28 12.70 9.64 -21.46
CA ARG A 28 13.88 10.48 -21.12
C ARG A 28 14.19 10.70 -19.63
N LEU A 29 15.20 9.99 -19.09
CA LEU A 29 16.33 10.59 -18.33
C LEU A 29 17.44 9.58 -17.95
N VAL A 30 18.62 9.74 -18.57
CA VAL A 30 19.96 9.20 -18.21
C VAL A 30 20.99 10.14 -18.89
N PRO A 31 22.20 10.43 -18.35
CA PRO A 31 22.79 10.10 -17.04
C PRO A 31 23.19 11.33 -16.18
N MET A 32 23.32 11.14 -14.86
CA MET A 32 24.44 11.68 -14.07
C MET A 32 24.67 10.78 -12.83
N LEU A 33 25.92 10.38 -12.58
CA LEU A 33 26.34 9.64 -11.38
C LEU A 33 27.37 10.47 -10.60
N GLY A 34 27.24 10.53 -9.28
CA GLY A 34 28.32 11.02 -8.40
C GLY A 34 28.00 12.15 -7.41
N GLN A 35 26.74 12.44 -7.06
CA GLN A 35 26.40 13.48 -6.06
C GLN A 35 25.30 13.04 -5.07
N THR A 36 25.26 13.74 -3.93
CA THR A 36 24.26 13.57 -2.87
C THR A 36 22.85 13.90 -3.35
N HIS A 37 21.90 13.01 -3.08
CA HIS A 37 20.50 13.20 -3.47
C HIS A 37 19.69 13.79 -2.31
N LYS A 38 19.13 14.98 -2.53
CA LYS A 38 18.06 15.54 -1.69
C LYS A 38 16.71 15.17 -2.27
N VAL A 39 15.88 14.50 -1.48
CA VAL A 39 14.49 14.17 -1.80
C VAL A 39 13.57 15.14 -1.07
N ARG A 40 12.63 15.74 -1.79
CA ARG A 40 11.58 16.59 -1.25
C ARG A 40 10.26 15.85 -1.37
N ILE A 41 9.52 15.73 -0.26
CA ILE A 41 8.26 14.96 -0.16
C ILE A 41 7.15 15.92 0.24
N ASP A 42 6.75 16.80 -0.69
CA ASP A 42 5.80 17.89 -0.40
C ASP A 42 4.38 17.40 -0.07
N THR A 43 3.92 16.36 -0.78
CA THR A 43 2.53 15.89 -0.72
C THR A 43 2.44 14.48 -0.16
N LEU A 44 2.55 14.38 1.15
CA LEU A 44 1.74 13.43 1.91
C LEU A 44 0.31 13.97 1.92
N ASP A 45 -0.63 13.38 1.18
CA ASP A 45 -2.06 13.57 1.43
C ASP A 45 -2.46 12.82 2.70
N ASP A 46 -3.51 13.28 3.40
CA ASP A 46 -3.91 12.72 4.70
C ASP A 46 -4.45 11.26 4.61
N CYS A 47 -4.58 10.71 3.39
CA CYS A 47 -4.88 9.29 3.12
C CYS A 47 -3.64 8.42 2.83
N VAL A 48 -2.45 9.01 2.64
CA VAL A 48 -1.21 8.27 2.34
C VAL A 48 -0.50 7.92 3.64
N GLN A 49 -0.81 6.74 4.18
CA GLN A 49 -0.06 6.18 5.32
C GLN A 49 1.25 5.49 4.90
N ASP A 50 1.45 5.25 3.59
CA ASP A 50 2.64 4.59 3.01
C ASP A 50 3.37 5.52 2.03
N VAL A 51 4.50 6.13 2.43
CA VAL A 51 5.41 6.77 1.45
C VAL A 51 6.37 5.71 0.89
N ARG A 52 6.01 5.12 -0.25
CA ARG A 52 6.86 4.19 -0.99
C ARG A 52 7.97 4.95 -1.74
N LEU A 53 9.11 5.18 -1.10
CA LEU A 53 10.33 5.69 -1.74
C LEU A 53 11.00 4.59 -2.58
N GLY A 54 10.56 4.42 -3.82
CA GLY A 54 11.22 3.56 -4.81
C GLY A 54 12.22 4.33 -5.66
N PHE A 55 13.42 3.76 -5.86
CA PHE A 55 14.40 4.22 -6.85
C PHE A 55 14.78 3.05 -7.78
N LEU A 56 14.35 3.15 -9.04
CA LEU A 56 15.04 2.49 -10.16
C LEU A 56 16.15 3.45 -10.64
N ALA A 57 17.31 3.01 -11.14
CA ALA A 57 17.78 1.66 -11.43
C ALA A 57 18.85 1.17 -10.43
N THR A 58 19.27 -0.11 -10.55
CA THR A 58 19.99 -0.88 -9.49
C THR A 58 19.13 -0.99 -8.23
N GLU A 59 17.96 -1.61 -8.42
CA GLU A 59 16.69 -1.22 -7.80
C GLU A 59 16.59 -1.50 -6.30
N TRP A 60 16.23 -0.46 -5.53
CA TRP A 60 16.07 -0.55 -4.08
C TRP A 60 14.62 -0.75 -3.67
N VAL A 61 14.38 -1.80 -2.88
CA VAL A 61 13.05 -2.25 -2.50
C VAL A 61 12.71 -1.77 -1.09
N GLY A 62 11.91 -0.72 -0.99
CA GLY A 62 11.45 -0.18 0.29
C GLY A 62 10.75 -1.25 1.15
N ILE A 63 11.20 -1.40 2.39
CA ILE A 63 10.61 -2.29 3.39
C ILE A 63 9.46 -1.54 4.07
N CYS A 64 8.21 -1.80 3.66
CA CYS A 64 7.05 -1.31 4.41
C CYS A 64 6.67 -2.36 5.43
N SER A 65 6.88 -2.05 6.70
CA SER A 65 6.90 -3.03 7.77
C SER A 65 6.85 -2.30 9.11
N ASP A 66 5.71 -2.33 9.79
CA ASP A 66 5.50 -1.61 11.05
C ASP A 66 5.89 -2.53 12.24
N PRO A 67 6.62 -2.07 13.29
CA PRO A 67 7.14 -0.72 13.55
C PRO A 67 8.12 -0.22 12.48
N PRO A 68 7.83 0.90 11.78
CA PRO A 68 8.49 1.24 10.53
C PRO A 68 9.69 2.15 10.81
N SER A 69 10.76 1.56 11.37
CA SER A 69 12.03 2.28 11.77
C SER A 69 12.86 2.16 10.41
N PHE A 70 13.47 3.25 9.91
CA PHE A 70 13.28 4.65 10.35
C PHE A 70 13.81 5.65 9.33
N TYR A 71 12.92 6.56 8.92
CA TYR A 71 13.12 7.94 9.35
C TYR A 71 11.79 8.51 9.83
N PHE A 72 11.78 9.20 10.97
CA PHE A 72 10.60 9.94 11.43
C PHE A 72 10.39 11.17 10.54
N TYR A 73 9.72 10.97 9.41
CA TYR A 73 9.49 12.02 8.43
C TYR A 73 8.40 12.99 8.92
N GLN A 74 8.83 14.15 9.42
CA GLN A 74 7.92 15.30 9.60
C GLN A 74 7.62 15.92 8.23
N ARG A 75 6.33 15.87 7.85
CA ARG A 75 5.75 16.49 6.65
C ARG A 75 6.26 17.92 6.48
N GLY A 76 6.85 18.20 5.32
CA GLY A 76 7.39 19.53 4.98
C GLY A 76 8.88 19.74 5.26
N LYS A 77 9.62 18.75 5.78
CA LYS A 77 11.10 18.75 5.77
C LYS A 77 11.64 18.07 4.51
N HIS A 78 12.89 18.34 4.11
CA HIS A 78 13.61 17.50 3.16
C HIS A 78 14.26 16.29 3.86
N LEU A 79 14.53 15.25 3.07
CA LEU A 79 15.47 14.17 3.41
C LEU A 79 16.67 14.23 2.46
N SER A 80 17.88 14.17 3.00
CA SER A 80 19.11 13.99 2.23
C SER A 80 19.74 12.64 2.53
N PHE A 81 20.15 11.94 1.49
CA PHE A 81 20.78 10.62 1.56
C PHE A 81 22.26 10.72 1.16
N GLU A 82 23.14 10.15 1.99
CA GLU A 82 24.59 10.16 1.84
C GLU A 82 25.12 8.73 1.91
N ARG A 83 25.84 8.25 0.88
CA ARG A 83 26.41 6.89 0.86
C ARG A 83 27.92 6.93 1.07
N GLU A 84 28.39 6.16 2.06
CA GLU A 84 29.81 5.92 2.37
C GLU A 84 30.06 4.41 2.32
N GLY A 85 30.45 3.91 1.15
CA GLY A 85 30.69 2.48 0.92
C GLY A 85 29.41 1.65 1.10
N THR A 86 29.39 0.84 2.16
CA THR A 86 28.25 -0.01 2.59
C THR A 86 27.28 0.71 3.54
N ARG A 87 27.56 1.94 3.96
CA ARG A 87 26.72 2.70 4.90
C ARG A 87 25.93 3.77 4.15
N VAL A 88 24.60 3.78 4.33
CA VAL A 88 23.73 4.87 3.87
C VAL A 88 23.24 5.66 5.07
N PHE A 89 23.73 6.88 5.17
CA PHE A 89 23.30 7.87 6.13
C PHE A 89 22.10 8.64 5.59
N VAL A 90 21.20 8.98 6.50
CA VAL A 90 20.01 9.79 6.24
C VAL A 90 20.04 10.98 7.18
N LYS A 91 19.45 12.10 6.74
CA LYS A 91 19.41 13.36 7.48
C LYS A 91 18.19 14.18 7.07
N THR A 92 17.51 14.76 8.04
CA THR A 92 16.45 15.78 7.85
C THR A 92 17.03 17.19 7.90
N ASP A 93 16.29 18.20 7.41
CA ASP A 93 16.65 19.60 7.60
C ASP A 93 16.81 19.94 9.10
N GLY A 94 17.95 20.54 9.45
CA GLY A 94 18.34 20.82 10.83
C GLY A 94 18.67 19.58 11.69
N GLY A 95 18.52 18.37 11.15
CA GLY A 95 18.74 17.12 11.87
C GLY A 95 20.20 16.68 11.91
N ALA A 96 20.51 15.84 12.91
CA ALA A 96 21.76 15.07 12.94
C ALA A 96 21.79 14.05 11.78
N ARG A 97 23.00 13.65 11.39
CA ARG A 97 23.25 12.54 10.46
C ARG A 97 23.08 11.22 11.22
N GLN A 98 22.26 10.30 10.72
CA GLN A 98 22.04 8.99 11.33
C GLN A 98 22.25 7.86 10.30
N LEU A 99 22.73 6.70 10.74
CA LEU A 99 22.86 5.52 9.88
C LEU A 99 21.47 4.93 9.63
N GLY A 100 20.98 5.03 8.38
CA GLY A 100 19.65 4.55 8.01
C GLY A 100 19.63 3.13 7.47
N VAL A 101 20.62 2.77 6.65
CA VAL A 101 20.71 1.43 6.04
C VAL A 101 22.17 0.97 5.95
N MET A 102 22.41 -0.32 6.19
CA MET A 102 23.63 -1.01 5.76
C MET A 102 23.37 -1.89 4.55
N LEU A 103 24.19 -1.72 3.52
CA LEU A 103 24.13 -2.44 2.25
C LEU A 103 25.16 -3.57 2.30
N VAL A 104 24.71 -4.80 2.07
CA VAL A 104 25.48 -6.02 2.27
C VAL A 104 25.29 -6.90 1.04
N ASP A 105 25.89 -6.48 -0.08
CA ASP A 105 25.67 -7.11 -1.39
C ASP A 105 26.57 -8.35 -1.56
N THR A 106 27.74 -8.38 -0.93
CA THR A 106 28.75 -9.44 -1.03
C THR A 106 29.11 -10.07 0.34
N PRO A 107 29.67 -11.30 0.37
CA PRO A 107 30.26 -11.90 1.58
C PRO A 107 31.41 -11.10 2.22
N GLN A 108 31.95 -10.09 1.56
CA GLN A 108 32.97 -9.19 2.10
C GLN A 108 32.34 -8.06 2.93
N ASP A 109 31.18 -7.54 2.51
CA ASP A 109 30.46 -6.45 3.17
C ASP A 109 29.94 -6.84 4.56
N THR A 110 29.73 -8.14 4.80
CA THR A 110 29.29 -8.68 6.10
C THR A 110 30.30 -8.40 7.21
N ARG A 111 31.58 -8.19 6.90
CA ARG A 111 32.60 -7.76 7.87
C ARG A 111 32.32 -6.37 8.41
N VAL A 112 31.96 -5.42 7.55
CA VAL A 112 31.63 -4.05 7.95
C VAL A 112 30.34 -4.02 8.78
N LEU A 113 29.42 -4.97 8.55
CA LEU A 113 28.25 -5.19 9.39
C LEU A 113 28.64 -5.75 10.77
N VAL A 114 29.52 -6.76 10.86
CA VAL A 114 30.03 -7.27 12.14
C VAL A 114 30.71 -6.15 12.93
N GLU A 115 31.61 -5.39 12.31
CA GLU A 115 32.27 -4.23 12.94
C GLU A 115 31.27 -3.19 13.49
N ALA A 116 30.17 -2.94 12.77
CA ALA A 116 29.12 -2.01 13.22
C ALA A 116 28.30 -2.57 14.40
N LEU A 117 27.99 -3.87 14.39
CA LEU A 117 27.26 -4.56 15.45
C LEU A 117 28.11 -4.69 16.74
N ASP A 118 29.40 -5.01 16.61
CA ASP A 118 30.36 -5.09 17.71
C ASP A 118 30.62 -3.71 18.33
N ALA A 119 30.67 -2.65 17.50
CA ALA A 119 30.67 -1.26 17.94
C ALA A 119 29.31 -0.77 18.52
N GLN A 120 28.34 -1.68 18.68
CA GLN A 120 26.99 -1.46 19.21
C GLN A 120 26.16 -0.40 18.46
N MET A 121 26.53 -0.07 17.21
CA MET A 121 25.80 0.90 16.41
C MET A 121 24.33 0.51 16.28
N GLU A 122 23.44 1.49 16.31
CA GLU A 122 22.07 1.27 15.86
C GLU A 122 22.07 1.08 14.34
N VAL A 123 22.02 -0.18 13.93
CA VAL A 123 21.80 -0.61 12.54
C VAL A 123 20.34 -1.05 12.44
N PRO A 124 19.40 -0.14 12.10
CA PRO A 124 17.99 -0.50 12.04
C PRO A 124 17.71 -1.44 10.86
N THR A 125 18.19 -1.07 9.66
CA THR A 125 17.87 -1.76 8.42
C THR A 125 19.12 -2.28 7.75
N ILE A 126 19.14 -3.58 7.48
CA ILE A 126 20.14 -4.24 6.64
C ILE A 126 19.45 -4.59 5.32
N CYS A 127 20.10 -4.29 4.20
CA CYS A 127 19.70 -4.81 2.90
C CYS A 127 20.80 -5.75 2.40
N CYS A 128 20.41 -6.98 2.08
CA CYS A 128 21.31 -8.07 1.76
C CYS A 128 21.06 -8.55 0.33
N GLY A 129 22.12 -8.59 -0.47
CA GLY A 129 22.13 -9.28 -1.76
C GLY A 129 22.03 -10.80 -1.57
N ALA A 130 21.53 -11.49 -2.59
CA ALA A 130 21.37 -12.95 -2.57
C ALA A 130 22.68 -13.70 -2.20
N ASP A 131 23.82 -13.21 -2.70
CA ASP A 131 25.13 -13.86 -2.53
C ASP A 131 25.71 -13.67 -1.12
N ALA A 132 25.35 -12.59 -0.42
CA ALA A 132 25.77 -12.32 0.95
C ALA A 132 24.90 -13.01 2.02
N LEU A 133 23.68 -13.45 1.67
CA LEU A 133 22.69 -14.00 2.61
C LEU A 133 23.23 -15.20 3.40
N GLY A 134 24.04 -16.06 2.75
CA GLY A 134 24.70 -17.20 3.39
C GLY A 134 25.89 -16.84 4.29
N SER A 135 26.30 -15.57 4.32
CA SER A 135 27.43 -15.05 5.11
C SER A 135 27.02 -13.97 6.12
N LEU A 136 25.73 -13.70 6.29
CA LEU A 136 25.24 -12.79 7.33
C LEU A 136 25.60 -13.32 8.74
N PRO A 137 26.06 -12.46 9.66
CA PRO A 137 26.16 -12.81 11.07
C PRO A 137 24.76 -13.08 11.66
N ARG A 138 24.70 -13.73 12.83
CA ARG A 138 23.45 -13.80 13.59
C ARG A 138 23.07 -12.41 14.07
N LEU A 139 21.95 -11.90 13.58
CA LEU A 139 21.46 -10.56 13.91
C LEU A 139 20.92 -10.53 15.34
N PRO A 140 21.20 -9.47 16.11
CA PRO A 140 20.80 -9.39 17.51
C PRO A 140 19.27 -9.25 17.63
N ALA A 141 18.68 -9.84 18.67
CA ALA A 141 17.27 -9.68 18.99
C ALA A 141 17.00 -8.30 19.62
N ARG A 142 17.14 -7.23 18.83
CA ARG A 142 16.77 -5.85 19.21
C ARG A 142 15.47 -5.46 18.52
N GLN A 143 14.67 -4.63 19.19
CA GLN A 143 13.27 -4.30 18.87
C GLN A 143 13.05 -3.54 17.54
N ALA A 144 14.10 -3.33 16.75
CA ALA A 144 14.10 -2.52 15.53
C ALA A 144 14.87 -3.18 14.37
N THR A 145 15.36 -4.42 14.51
CA THR A 145 16.23 -5.05 13.51
C THR A 145 15.42 -5.57 12.31
N ALA A 146 15.60 -4.91 11.17
CA ALA A 146 14.96 -5.19 9.89
C ALA A 146 15.97 -5.71 8.84
N LEU A 147 15.54 -6.67 8.02
CA LEU A 147 16.31 -7.23 6.91
C LEU A 147 15.51 -7.18 5.61
N ALA A 148 16.07 -6.59 4.55
CA ALA A 148 15.67 -6.86 3.17
C ALA A 148 16.60 -7.94 2.58
N VAL A 149 16.01 -8.91 1.88
CA VAL A 149 16.69 -9.79 0.93
C VAL A 149 16.28 -9.38 -0.47
N VAL A 150 17.24 -8.86 -1.24
CA VAL A 150 17.04 -8.42 -2.64
C VAL A 150 17.72 -9.44 -3.55
N ALA A 151 16.91 -10.22 -4.26
CA ALA A 151 17.39 -11.34 -5.05
C ALA A 151 16.63 -11.47 -6.39
N PRO A 152 17.03 -10.74 -7.45
CA PRO A 152 16.39 -10.80 -8.77
C PRO A 152 16.34 -12.22 -9.35
N GLY A 153 17.39 -13.00 -9.09
CA GLY A 153 17.51 -14.41 -9.48
C GLY A 153 16.87 -15.38 -8.48
N ALA A 154 17.27 -16.65 -8.56
CA ALA A 154 16.81 -17.67 -7.62
C ALA A 154 17.56 -17.54 -6.28
N CYS A 155 16.88 -17.08 -5.23
CA CYS A 155 17.44 -17.05 -3.87
C CYS A 155 17.30 -18.40 -3.14
N ASP A 156 18.25 -18.69 -2.24
CA ASP A 156 18.14 -19.75 -1.23
C ASP A 156 17.89 -19.10 0.14
N LEU A 157 16.66 -19.23 0.66
CA LEU A 157 16.26 -18.60 1.92
C LEU A 157 16.71 -19.37 3.16
N ARG A 158 17.34 -20.55 3.03
CA ARG A 158 17.78 -21.38 4.17
C ARG A 158 18.59 -20.63 5.25
N PRO A 159 19.49 -19.68 4.94
CA PRO A 159 20.24 -18.93 5.96
C PRO A 159 19.35 -18.10 6.91
N LEU A 160 18.15 -17.69 6.49
CA LEU A 160 17.20 -16.96 7.33
C LEU A 160 16.77 -17.75 8.57
N SER A 161 16.83 -19.09 8.53
CA SER A 161 16.53 -19.95 9.68
C SER A 161 17.41 -19.69 10.92
N GLN A 162 18.56 -19.03 10.76
CA GLN A 162 19.45 -18.63 11.86
C GLN A 162 19.13 -17.26 12.46
N GLN A 163 18.21 -16.50 11.86
CA GLN A 163 18.01 -15.07 12.12
C GLN A 163 16.82 -14.79 13.06
N ALA A 164 16.64 -15.60 14.09
CA ALA A 164 15.51 -15.55 15.03
C ALA A 164 15.36 -14.21 15.82
N GLY A 165 16.34 -13.30 15.74
CA GLY A 165 16.25 -11.94 16.27
C GLY A 165 15.48 -10.93 15.39
N LEU A 166 15.15 -11.30 14.15
CA LEU A 166 14.44 -10.43 13.22
C LEU A 166 13.02 -10.07 13.70
N HIS A 167 12.75 -8.77 13.71
CA HIS A 167 11.40 -8.22 13.95
C HIS A 167 10.71 -7.87 12.62
N ALA A 168 11.49 -7.53 11.60
CA ALA A 168 11.03 -7.15 10.28
C ALA A 168 11.82 -7.86 9.18
N LEU A 169 11.14 -8.44 8.20
CA LEU A 169 11.73 -9.12 7.06
C LEU A 169 11.01 -8.73 5.77
N LYS A 170 11.78 -8.32 4.76
CA LYS A 170 11.34 -8.28 3.37
C LYS A 170 12.12 -9.27 2.54
N VAL A 171 11.43 -10.05 1.71
CA VAL A 171 12.03 -10.86 0.66
C VAL A 171 11.44 -10.44 -0.67
N TRP A 172 12.28 -9.89 -1.55
CA TRP A 172 11.96 -9.71 -2.96
C TRP A 172 12.80 -10.69 -3.78
N SER A 173 12.18 -11.80 -4.17
CA SER A 173 12.78 -12.77 -5.09
C SER A 173 11.75 -13.28 -6.10
N PRO A 174 11.50 -12.54 -7.19
CA PRO A 174 10.44 -12.86 -8.15
C PRO A 174 10.67 -14.20 -8.87
N MET A 175 11.94 -14.59 -9.04
CA MET A 175 12.35 -15.86 -9.66
C MET A 175 12.61 -16.99 -8.64
N GLY A 176 12.55 -16.68 -7.34
CA GLY A 176 12.79 -17.61 -6.23
C GLY A 176 11.84 -18.82 -6.23
N LYS A 177 12.20 -19.88 -5.49
CA LYS A 177 11.44 -21.15 -5.50
C LYS A 177 10.08 -21.10 -4.81
N GLY A 178 9.76 -20.02 -4.08
CA GLY A 178 8.54 -19.92 -3.26
C GLY A 178 8.60 -20.67 -1.92
N ASP A 179 9.75 -21.23 -1.56
CA ASP A 179 9.94 -22.05 -0.35
C ASP A 179 10.08 -21.16 0.90
N LEU A 180 8.99 -21.01 1.65
CA LEU A 180 8.94 -20.23 2.89
C LEU A 180 9.36 -21.02 4.15
N ARG A 181 9.70 -22.31 4.05
CA ARG A 181 10.02 -23.15 5.22
C ARG A 181 11.11 -22.55 6.14
N PRO A 182 12.17 -21.88 5.65
CA PRO A 182 13.16 -21.22 6.50
C PRO A 182 12.61 -20.12 7.39
N LEU A 183 11.45 -19.54 7.07
CA LEU A 183 10.84 -18.46 7.85
C LEU A 183 10.15 -18.95 9.13
N SER A 184 9.85 -20.25 9.23
CA SER A 184 9.16 -20.83 10.39
C SER A 184 9.93 -20.72 11.72
N ALA A 185 11.25 -20.47 11.66
CA ALA A 185 12.11 -20.20 12.81
C ALA A 185 12.08 -18.73 13.30
N LEU A 186 11.45 -17.82 12.55
CA LEU A 186 11.44 -16.37 12.82
C LEU A 186 10.29 -15.97 13.76
N THR A 187 10.10 -16.67 14.89
CA THR A 187 8.91 -16.51 15.75
C THR A 187 8.71 -15.10 16.32
N ASN A 188 9.77 -14.29 16.42
CA ASN A 188 9.70 -12.89 16.86
C ASN A 188 9.24 -11.90 15.76
N LEU A 189 9.01 -12.37 14.54
CA LEU A 189 8.72 -11.52 13.38
C LEU A 189 7.35 -10.82 13.53
N GLN A 190 7.37 -9.50 13.58
CA GLN A 190 6.19 -8.64 13.67
C GLN A 190 5.72 -8.18 12.30
N SER A 191 6.61 -8.17 11.30
CA SER A 191 6.24 -7.82 9.92
C SER A 191 6.99 -8.62 8.86
N LEU A 192 6.24 -9.08 7.86
CA LEU A 192 6.73 -9.87 6.73
C LEU A 192 6.23 -9.27 5.41
N ASP A 193 7.16 -8.95 4.51
CA ASP A 193 6.86 -8.46 3.18
C ASP A 193 7.44 -9.40 2.11
N LEU A 194 6.56 -10.09 1.38
CA LEU A 194 6.90 -11.00 0.28
C LEU A 194 6.54 -10.39 -1.10
N THR A 195 6.44 -9.06 -1.20
CA THR A 195 6.05 -8.36 -2.43
C THR A 195 6.87 -8.85 -3.63
N GLY A 196 6.16 -9.26 -4.69
CA GLY A 196 6.76 -9.74 -5.95
C GLY A 196 7.21 -11.20 -5.94
N CYS A 197 7.13 -11.94 -4.81
CA CYS A 197 7.47 -13.37 -4.75
C CYS A 197 6.40 -14.26 -5.40
N SER A 198 6.22 -14.09 -6.72
CA SER A 198 5.15 -14.66 -7.56
C SER A 198 4.91 -16.17 -7.45
N ARG A 199 5.93 -16.92 -7.02
CA ARG A 199 5.94 -18.38 -6.91
C ARG A 199 5.62 -18.91 -5.50
N VAL A 200 5.40 -18.03 -4.52
CA VAL A 200 4.84 -18.39 -3.21
C VAL A 200 3.40 -18.85 -3.39
N SER A 201 3.06 -19.99 -2.80
CA SER A 201 1.73 -20.62 -2.86
C SER A 201 1.37 -21.33 -1.56
N ASP A 202 2.33 -22.02 -0.95
CA ASP A 202 2.25 -22.57 0.39
C ASP A 202 2.57 -21.50 1.45
N LEU A 203 1.57 -21.20 2.29
CA LEU A 203 1.69 -20.27 3.42
C LEU A 203 1.84 -21.01 4.78
N THR A 204 1.80 -22.34 4.82
CA THR A 204 1.87 -23.10 6.09
C THR A 204 3.11 -22.82 6.95
N PRO A 205 4.30 -22.44 6.41
CA PRO A 205 5.43 -22.01 7.25
C PRO A 205 5.17 -20.76 8.11
N LEU A 206 4.11 -20.00 7.82
CA LEU A 206 3.73 -18.81 8.59
C LEU A 206 2.93 -19.12 9.87
N LEU A 207 2.41 -20.35 10.03
CA LEU A 207 1.55 -20.75 11.16
C LEU A 207 2.17 -20.49 12.54
N GLY A 208 3.49 -20.54 12.67
CA GLY A 208 4.21 -20.29 13.93
C GLY A 208 4.45 -18.81 14.27
N LEU A 209 4.12 -17.88 13.36
CA LEU A 209 4.47 -16.45 13.48
C LEU A 209 3.41 -15.67 14.30
N GLY A 210 3.11 -16.13 15.50
CA GLY A 210 2.02 -15.57 16.35
C GLY A 210 2.17 -14.08 16.72
N HIS A 211 3.36 -13.50 16.56
CA HIS A 211 3.63 -12.07 16.76
C HIS A 211 3.45 -11.21 15.49
N LEU A 212 3.14 -11.81 14.34
CA LEU A 212 3.01 -11.10 13.06
C LEU A 212 1.80 -10.16 13.05
N ARG A 213 2.07 -8.87 12.91
CA ARG A 213 1.09 -7.78 12.81
C ARG A 213 0.87 -7.29 11.39
N HIS A 214 1.86 -7.46 10.52
CA HIS A 214 1.80 -6.97 9.13
C HIS A 214 2.29 -8.04 8.15
N LEU A 215 1.49 -8.29 7.11
CA LEU A 215 1.83 -9.23 6.04
C LEU A 215 1.53 -8.61 4.67
N SER A 216 2.54 -8.53 3.81
CA SER A 216 2.36 -8.24 2.37
C SER A 216 2.63 -9.50 1.54
N LEU A 217 1.65 -9.87 0.74
CA LEU A 217 1.70 -10.89 -0.31
C LEU A 217 1.48 -10.26 -1.70
N TRP A 218 1.68 -8.94 -1.85
CA TRP A 218 1.45 -8.22 -3.11
C TRP A 218 2.18 -8.89 -4.29
N GLY A 219 1.43 -9.37 -5.29
CA GLY A 219 1.99 -10.04 -6.47
C GLY A 219 2.35 -11.51 -6.26
N CYS A 220 2.01 -12.12 -5.12
CA CYS A 220 2.09 -13.57 -4.91
C CYS A 220 0.94 -14.29 -5.64
N VAL A 221 0.93 -14.20 -6.98
CA VAL A 221 -0.14 -14.70 -7.87
C VAL A 221 -0.42 -16.21 -7.79
N ALA A 222 0.45 -16.98 -7.12
CA ALA A 222 0.26 -18.41 -6.89
C ALA A 222 -0.38 -18.75 -5.54
N VAL A 223 -0.58 -17.77 -4.64
CA VAL A 223 -1.37 -17.94 -3.40
C VAL A 223 -2.85 -18.19 -3.74
N ARG A 224 -3.46 -19.09 -2.99
CA ARG A 224 -4.87 -19.52 -3.12
C ARG A 224 -5.49 -19.74 -1.75
N ASP A 225 -4.85 -20.58 -0.95
CA ASP A 225 -5.27 -20.90 0.40
C ASP A 225 -4.71 -19.87 1.39
N LEU A 226 -5.59 -19.32 2.23
CA LEU A 226 -5.25 -18.41 3.32
C LEU A 226 -5.37 -19.08 4.70
N SER A 227 -5.62 -20.39 4.78
CA SER A 227 -5.88 -21.12 6.04
C SER A 227 -4.74 -20.98 7.05
N ALA A 228 -3.49 -20.87 6.59
CA ALA A 228 -2.33 -20.61 7.44
C ALA A 228 -2.36 -19.24 8.16
N LEU A 229 -3.21 -18.30 7.73
CA LEU A 229 -3.38 -17.00 8.37
C LEU A 229 -4.41 -17.02 9.51
N ALA A 230 -5.23 -18.07 9.65
CA ALA A 230 -6.41 -18.07 10.53
C ALA A 230 -6.11 -17.88 12.02
N GLU A 231 -4.95 -18.35 12.48
CA GLU A 231 -4.53 -18.26 13.88
C GLU A 231 -3.52 -17.12 14.14
N LEU A 232 -3.22 -16.29 13.13
CA LEU A 232 -2.39 -15.08 13.26
C LEU A 232 -3.17 -13.93 13.93
N SER A 233 -3.66 -14.18 15.14
CA SER A 233 -4.56 -13.27 15.89
C SER A 233 -4.00 -11.86 16.15
N SER A 234 -2.67 -11.69 16.06
CA SER A 234 -1.96 -10.41 16.12
C SER A 234 -2.06 -9.57 14.83
N LEU A 235 -2.58 -10.10 13.72
CA LEU A 235 -2.49 -9.47 12.40
C LEU A 235 -3.39 -8.22 12.30
N GLU A 236 -2.76 -7.06 12.17
CA GLU A 236 -3.37 -5.72 12.09
C GLU A 236 -3.48 -5.20 10.65
N ARG A 237 -2.55 -5.58 9.74
CA ARG A 237 -2.57 -5.19 8.32
C ARG A 237 -2.22 -6.36 7.39
N LEU A 238 -3.01 -6.52 6.33
CA LEU A 238 -2.82 -7.57 5.31
C LEU A 238 -2.97 -7.02 3.88
N ASP A 239 -1.92 -7.10 3.06
CA ASP A 239 -1.93 -6.75 1.63
C ASP A 239 -1.90 -8.03 0.77
N LEU A 240 -3.02 -8.32 0.10
CA LEU A 240 -3.22 -9.43 -0.84
C LEU A 240 -3.26 -8.94 -2.30
N THR A 241 -2.75 -7.75 -2.61
CA THR A 241 -2.87 -7.16 -3.96
C THR A 241 -2.41 -8.12 -5.04
N GLY A 242 -3.25 -8.40 -6.05
CA GLY A 242 -2.92 -9.31 -7.14
C GLY A 242 -2.78 -10.79 -6.75
N CYS A 243 -3.22 -11.20 -5.55
CA CYS A 243 -3.48 -12.62 -5.24
C CYS A 243 -4.76 -13.06 -5.97
N THR A 244 -4.71 -13.06 -7.30
CA THR A 244 -5.89 -13.19 -8.20
C THR A 244 -6.72 -14.44 -7.96
N ARG A 245 -6.10 -15.50 -7.43
CA ARG A 245 -6.65 -16.84 -7.21
C ARG A 245 -7.15 -17.13 -5.78
N VAL A 246 -7.32 -16.08 -4.97
CA VAL A 246 -7.96 -16.20 -3.65
C VAL A 246 -9.48 -16.15 -3.85
N GLU A 247 -10.15 -17.27 -3.64
CA GLU A 247 -11.62 -17.34 -3.71
C GLU A 247 -12.30 -17.03 -2.36
N SER A 248 -11.66 -17.44 -1.26
CA SER A 248 -12.28 -17.52 0.07
C SER A 248 -11.53 -16.70 1.11
N LEU A 249 -12.26 -15.78 1.76
CA LEU A 249 -11.77 -14.96 2.86
C LEU A 249 -12.05 -15.58 4.24
N SER A 250 -12.63 -16.78 4.31
CA SER A 250 -13.05 -17.42 5.58
C SER A 250 -11.97 -17.52 6.67
N PRO A 251 -10.68 -17.79 6.35
CA PRO A 251 -9.60 -17.73 7.34
C PRO A 251 -9.47 -16.37 8.07
N LEU A 252 -9.90 -15.27 7.44
CA LEU A 252 -9.79 -13.94 8.03
C LEU A 252 -10.86 -13.64 9.10
N GLU A 253 -11.96 -14.41 9.20
CA GLU A 253 -13.10 -14.09 10.11
C GLU A 253 -12.71 -14.02 11.60
N ARG A 254 -11.62 -14.69 11.99
CA ARG A 254 -11.11 -14.71 13.37
C ARG A 254 -10.19 -13.53 13.71
N LEU A 255 -9.69 -12.80 12.70
CA LEU A 255 -8.62 -11.80 12.83
C LEU A 255 -9.12 -10.44 13.32
N ARG A 256 -9.81 -10.40 14.46
CA ARG A 256 -10.47 -9.20 15.01
C ARG A 256 -9.52 -8.03 15.34
N GLY A 257 -8.21 -8.25 15.31
CA GLY A 257 -7.18 -7.20 15.39
C GLY A 257 -7.12 -6.31 14.14
N MET A 258 -7.51 -6.83 12.97
CA MET A 258 -7.32 -6.22 11.65
C MET A 258 -7.87 -4.79 11.57
N ALA A 259 -6.99 -3.85 11.26
CA ALA A 259 -7.30 -2.44 11.02
C ALA A 259 -7.27 -2.08 9.53
N TRP A 260 -6.50 -2.82 8.72
CA TRP A 260 -6.24 -2.50 7.31
C TRP A 260 -6.24 -3.78 6.46
N LEU A 261 -7.01 -3.81 5.38
CA LEU A 261 -7.07 -4.95 4.47
C LEU A 261 -7.09 -4.47 3.03
N ARG A 262 -6.12 -4.92 2.23
CA ARG A 262 -6.07 -4.69 0.78
C ARG A 262 -6.21 -6.01 0.03
N LEU A 263 -7.20 -6.04 -0.86
CA LEU A 263 -7.58 -7.15 -1.73
C LEU A 263 -7.55 -6.71 -3.21
N THR A 264 -6.91 -5.58 -3.54
CA THR A 264 -6.93 -5.00 -4.88
C THR A 264 -6.50 -6.01 -5.95
N HIS A 265 -7.29 -6.17 -7.01
CA HIS A 265 -7.15 -7.21 -8.05
C HIS A 265 -7.26 -8.69 -7.59
N CYS A 266 -7.89 -8.98 -6.44
CA CYS A 266 -8.30 -10.35 -6.09
C CYS A 266 -9.56 -10.75 -6.88
N GLY A 267 -9.41 -10.98 -8.18
CA GLY A 267 -10.53 -11.14 -9.12
C GLY A 267 -11.50 -12.29 -8.84
N GLU A 268 -11.06 -13.34 -8.13
CA GLU A 268 -11.89 -14.50 -7.78
C GLU A 268 -12.65 -14.35 -6.44
N VAL A 269 -12.43 -13.27 -5.68
CA VAL A 269 -13.16 -12.97 -4.42
C VAL A 269 -14.59 -12.54 -4.72
N ARG A 270 -15.56 -13.28 -4.16
CA ARG A 270 -17.00 -12.99 -4.31
C ARG A 270 -17.71 -12.69 -3.00
N ASN A 271 -17.25 -13.25 -1.88
CA ASN A 271 -17.97 -13.28 -0.62
C ASN A 271 -17.24 -12.47 0.48
N LEU A 272 -17.90 -11.42 0.97
CA LEU A 272 -17.39 -10.55 2.04
C LEU A 272 -17.91 -10.90 3.44
N VAL A 273 -18.75 -11.94 3.60
CA VAL A 273 -19.27 -12.41 4.90
C VAL A 273 -18.18 -12.65 5.95
N PRO A 274 -16.98 -13.20 5.63
CA PRO A 274 -15.89 -13.32 6.60
C PRO A 274 -15.43 -11.98 7.21
N LEU A 275 -15.56 -10.86 6.48
CA LEU A 275 -15.10 -9.56 6.94
C LEU A 275 -16.03 -8.93 8.00
N ARG A 276 -17.28 -9.39 8.14
CA ARG A 276 -18.32 -8.79 9.01
C ARG A 276 -17.94 -8.66 10.49
N ARG A 277 -16.94 -9.42 10.95
CA ARG A 277 -16.44 -9.45 12.34
C ARG A 277 -15.15 -8.66 12.55
N LEU A 278 -14.64 -7.99 11.51
CA LEU A 278 -13.44 -7.14 11.58
C LEU A 278 -13.79 -5.74 12.06
N GLU A 279 -14.42 -5.63 13.23
CA GLU A 279 -14.96 -4.38 13.78
C GLU A 279 -13.91 -3.28 14.01
N ARG A 280 -12.61 -3.63 13.99
CA ARG A 280 -11.48 -2.70 14.06
C ARG A 280 -11.05 -2.11 12.70
N LEU A 281 -11.56 -2.63 11.59
CA LEU A 281 -11.15 -2.26 10.24
C LEU A 281 -11.49 -0.79 9.94
N SER A 282 -10.46 0.01 9.67
CA SER A 282 -10.57 1.41 9.26
C SER A 282 -10.31 1.61 7.77
N MET A 283 -9.52 0.74 7.15
CA MET A 283 -9.09 0.86 5.75
C MET A 283 -9.37 -0.43 4.98
N LEU A 284 -10.20 -0.37 3.93
CA LEU A 284 -10.55 -1.50 3.08
C LEU A 284 -10.39 -1.14 1.59
N PHE A 285 -9.57 -1.90 0.89
CA PHE A 285 -9.32 -1.74 -0.55
C PHE A 285 -9.76 -2.99 -1.29
N LEU A 286 -10.80 -2.88 -2.11
CA LEU A 286 -11.39 -3.95 -2.95
C LEU A 286 -11.28 -3.62 -4.45
N GLY A 287 -10.48 -2.62 -4.82
CA GLY A 287 -10.33 -2.15 -6.20
C GLY A 287 -10.03 -3.28 -7.20
N GLY A 288 -10.74 -3.34 -8.32
CA GLY A 288 -10.58 -4.36 -9.35
C GLY A 288 -11.14 -5.74 -9.01
N CYS A 289 -11.83 -5.94 -7.89
CA CYS A 289 -12.53 -7.20 -7.55
C CYS A 289 -13.88 -7.27 -8.29
N SER A 290 -13.83 -7.54 -9.60
CA SER A 290 -14.99 -7.39 -10.50
C SER A 290 -16.22 -8.25 -10.16
N GLU A 291 -16.03 -9.38 -9.48
CA GLU A 291 -17.09 -10.32 -9.11
C GLU A 291 -17.86 -9.89 -7.83
N ILE A 292 -17.37 -8.89 -7.09
CA ILE A 292 -18.07 -8.36 -5.91
C ILE A 292 -19.34 -7.63 -6.36
N SER A 293 -20.45 -7.96 -5.69
CA SER A 293 -21.79 -7.44 -5.97
C SER A 293 -22.60 -7.19 -4.71
N ASP A 294 -22.46 -8.03 -3.69
CA ASP A 294 -23.03 -7.80 -2.35
C ASP A 294 -22.02 -7.08 -1.42
N LEU A 295 -22.49 -6.03 -0.76
CA LEU A 295 -21.77 -5.25 0.24
C LEU A 295 -22.33 -5.44 1.66
N SER A 296 -23.41 -6.21 1.86
CA SER A 296 -24.16 -6.39 3.12
C SER A 296 -23.28 -6.50 4.37
N SER A 297 -22.19 -7.25 4.24
CA SER A 297 -21.25 -7.59 5.31
C SER A 297 -20.39 -6.42 5.78
N LEU A 298 -20.33 -5.33 5.01
CA LEU A 298 -19.62 -4.09 5.40
C LEU A 298 -20.43 -3.24 6.39
N SER A 299 -21.75 -3.44 6.51
CA SER A 299 -22.65 -2.64 7.36
C SER A 299 -22.33 -2.69 8.88
N ALA A 300 -21.55 -3.67 9.31
CA ALA A 300 -21.03 -3.80 10.68
C ALA A 300 -19.75 -2.97 10.93
N LEU A 301 -19.05 -2.55 9.89
CA LEU A 301 -17.69 -1.97 9.97
C LEU A 301 -17.71 -0.48 10.30
N ARG A 302 -18.34 -0.10 11.42
CA ARG A 302 -18.61 1.30 11.81
C ARG A 302 -17.36 2.16 12.06
N ARG A 303 -16.17 1.55 12.09
CA ARG A 303 -14.86 2.23 12.19
C ARG A 303 -14.21 2.51 10.83
N LEU A 304 -14.82 2.07 9.73
CA LEU A 304 -14.29 2.26 8.37
C LEU A 304 -14.22 3.75 8.03
N THR A 305 -13.01 4.23 7.78
CA THR A 305 -12.72 5.61 7.32
C THR A 305 -12.42 5.65 5.83
N PHE A 306 -11.87 4.57 5.27
CA PHE A 306 -11.43 4.50 3.87
C PHE A 306 -11.99 3.26 3.18
N LEU A 307 -12.69 3.45 2.05
CA LEU A 307 -13.26 2.37 1.24
C LEU A 307 -12.98 2.59 -0.26
N GLU A 308 -12.15 1.73 -0.84
CA GLU A 308 -11.93 1.62 -2.29
C GLU A 308 -12.73 0.45 -2.87
N LEU A 309 -13.63 0.73 -3.82
CA LEU A 309 -14.49 -0.23 -4.52
C LEU A 309 -14.36 -0.11 -6.05
N TRP A 310 -13.41 0.68 -6.56
CA TRP A 310 -13.33 0.97 -8.00
C TRP A 310 -13.24 -0.30 -8.85
N GLY A 311 -13.92 -0.35 -9.99
CA GLY A 311 -13.96 -1.51 -10.87
C GLY A 311 -14.77 -2.71 -10.35
N CYS A 312 -15.42 -2.63 -9.19
CA CYS A 312 -16.37 -3.66 -8.71
C CYS A 312 -17.70 -3.56 -9.48
N ARG A 313 -17.69 -4.03 -10.72
CA ARG A 313 -18.77 -3.85 -11.72
C ARG A 313 -20.12 -4.48 -11.32
N GLY A 314 -20.12 -5.42 -10.37
CA GLY A 314 -21.33 -6.09 -9.89
C GLY A 314 -22.17 -5.30 -8.89
N ILE A 315 -21.62 -4.27 -8.25
CA ILE A 315 -22.30 -3.50 -7.18
C ILE A 315 -23.50 -2.72 -7.73
N ARG A 316 -24.66 -2.89 -7.09
CA ARG A 316 -25.92 -2.19 -7.42
C ARG A 316 -26.46 -1.34 -6.28
N SER A 317 -26.56 -1.92 -5.08
CA SER A 317 -27.03 -1.25 -3.86
C SER A 317 -25.86 -0.71 -3.05
N LEU A 318 -26.09 0.44 -2.40
CA LEU A 318 -25.17 1.06 -1.44
C LEU A 318 -25.74 1.06 -0.01
N GLU A 319 -26.87 0.39 0.26
CA GLU A 319 -27.55 0.35 1.59
C GLU A 319 -26.58 -0.03 2.72
N ALA A 320 -25.69 -0.99 2.46
CA ALA A 320 -24.68 -1.42 3.45
C ALA A 320 -23.69 -0.31 3.87
N LEU A 321 -23.61 0.79 3.12
CA LEU A 321 -22.77 1.95 3.45
C LEU A 321 -23.49 2.98 4.33
N GLU A 322 -24.83 2.99 4.40
CA GLU A 322 -25.61 4.05 5.10
C GLU A 322 -25.18 4.24 6.56
N GLY A 323 -24.88 3.14 7.23
CA GLY A 323 -24.45 3.14 8.63
C GLY A 323 -23.01 3.59 8.88
N LEU A 324 -22.20 3.83 7.86
CA LEU A 324 -20.74 4.03 7.96
C LEU A 324 -20.35 5.50 8.20
N SER A 325 -20.93 6.13 9.22
CA SER A 325 -20.74 7.55 9.55
C SER A 325 -19.29 7.97 9.88
N SER A 326 -18.35 7.02 10.01
CA SER A 326 -16.92 7.27 10.11
C SER A 326 -16.22 7.55 8.77
N LEU A 327 -16.84 7.20 7.64
CA LEU A 327 -16.22 7.18 6.31
C LEU A 327 -15.83 8.60 5.86
N SER A 328 -14.57 8.77 5.45
CA SER A 328 -14.03 10.02 4.91
C SER A 328 -13.60 9.89 3.44
N HIS A 329 -13.18 8.71 3.00
CA HIS A 329 -12.82 8.41 1.61
C HIS A 329 -13.69 7.29 1.05
N LEU A 330 -14.38 7.57 -0.06
CA LEU A 330 -15.17 6.59 -0.81
C LEU A 330 -14.86 6.67 -2.31
N ASN A 331 -14.35 5.58 -2.89
CA ASN A 331 -14.04 5.49 -4.31
C ASN A 331 -14.85 4.37 -4.98
N LEU A 332 -15.91 4.75 -5.69
CA LEU A 332 -16.83 3.89 -6.42
C LEU A 332 -16.54 3.84 -7.93
N ARG A 333 -15.40 4.39 -8.40
CA ARG A 333 -15.12 4.56 -9.84
C ARG A 333 -15.37 3.30 -10.66
N GLY A 334 -16.20 3.38 -11.70
CA GLY A 334 -16.46 2.25 -12.60
C GLY A 334 -17.37 1.16 -12.01
N CYS A 335 -18.08 1.42 -10.91
CA CYS A 335 -19.18 0.58 -10.42
C CYS A 335 -20.43 0.82 -11.28
N LYS A 336 -20.39 0.37 -12.54
CA LYS A 336 -21.30 0.78 -13.63
C LYS A 336 -22.79 0.43 -13.46
N GLN A 337 -23.17 -0.19 -12.34
CA GLN A 337 -24.56 -0.56 -12.02
C GLN A 337 -25.16 0.19 -10.84
N ILE A 338 -24.41 1.11 -10.20
CA ILE A 338 -24.94 2.06 -9.20
C ILE A 338 -25.81 3.09 -9.91
N GLU A 339 -26.98 3.36 -9.33
CA GLU A 339 -27.98 4.30 -9.84
C GLU A 339 -28.47 5.21 -8.71
N ASP A 340 -28.90 4.60 -7.59
CA ASP A 340 -29.26 5.33 -6.36
C ASP A 340 -28.03 5.68 -5.51
N LEU A 341 -28.01 6.92 -5.00
CA LEU A 341 -27.04 7.45 -4.05
C LEU A 341 -27.66 7.78 -2.67
N SER A 342 -28.95 7.51 -2.46
CA SER A 342 -29.66 7.81 -1.20
C SER A 342 -28.98 7.25 0.06
N PRO A 343 -28.34 6.06 0.06
CA PRO A 343 -27.60 5.56 1.23
C PRO A 343 -26.38 6.41 1.61
N LEU A 344 -25.87 7.24 0.70
CA LEU A 344 -24.72 8.09 1.00
C LEU A 344 -25.10 9.37 1.77
N SER A 345 -26.39 9.72 1.85
CA SER A 345 -26.89 11.02 2.33
C SER A 345 -26.45 11.40 3.76
N ASN A 346 -26.30 10.42 4.66
CA ASN A 346 -25.92 10.62 6.06
C ASN A 346 -24.40 10.55 6.29
N LEU A 347 -23.58 10.33 5.26
CA LEU A 347 -22.13 10.14 5.37
C LEU A 347 -21.37 11.48 5.45
N HIS A 348 -21.77 12.36 6.37
CA HIS A 348 -21.35 13.76 6.41
C HIS A 348 -19.84 13.98 6.56
N ARG A 349 -19.06 12.96 6.98
CA ARG A 349 -17.59 12.98 7.06
C ARG A 349 -16.87 12.75 5.73
N VAL A 350 -17.56 12.27 4.69
CA VAL A 350 -16.94 12.03 3.38
C VAL A 350 -16.38 13.32 2.83
N SER A 351 -15.07 13.35 2.63
CA SER A 351 -14.31 14.46 2.05
C SER A 351 -13.83 14.15 0.63
N TYR A 352 -13.56 12.89 0.31
CA TYR A 352 -13.30 12.39 -1.04
C TYR A 352 -14.42 11.45 -1.49
N LEU A 353 -15.08 11.78 -2.61
CA LEU A 353 -16.03 10.92 -3.28
C LEU A 353 -15.69 10.81 -4.78
N SER A 354 -15.42 9.59 -5.25
CA SER A 354 -15.25 9.32 -6.68
C SER A 354 -16.39 8.44 -7.18
N LEU A 355 -17.17 8.97 -8.12
CA LEU A 355 -18.24 8.29 -8.86
C LEU A 355 -17.88 8.12 -10.35
N ALA A 356 -16.67 8.48 -10.77
CA ALA A 356 -16.25 8.48 -12.17
C ALA A 356 -16.57 7.15 -12.88
N GLU A 357 -16.94 7.19 -14.16
CA GLU A 357 -17.38 6.02 -14.95
C GLU A 357 -18.59 5.25 -14.36
N CYS A 358 -19.47 5.92 -13.60
CA CYS A 358 -20.77 5.38 -13.18
C CYS A 358 -21.91 6.02 -14.02
N PRO A 359 -22.13 5.60 -15.28
CA PRO A 359 -22.95 6.33 -16.24
C PRO A 359 -24.45 6.37 -15.90
N LYS A 360 -24.91 5.47 -15.03
CA LYS A 360 -26.30 5.41 -14.51
C LYS A 360 -26.61 6.45 -13.43
N VAL A 361 -25.59 6.94 -12.73
CA VAL A 361 -25.77 8.02 -11.74
C VAL A 361 -26.28 9.25 -12.46
N SER A 362 -27.37 9.83 -11.96
CA SER A 362 -28.04 10.98 -12.57
C SER A 362 -28.48 11.99 -11.51
N ASP A 363 -29.17 11.54 -10.47
CA ASP A 363 -29.49 12.39 -9.31
C ASP A 363 -28.28 12.52 -8.36
N LEU A 364 -27.92 13.77 -8.03
CA LEU A 364 -26.91 14.12 -7.04
C LEU A 364 -27.53 14.70 -5.75
N SER A 365 -28.86 14.76 -5.63
CA SER A 365 -29.56 15.32 -4.47
C SER A 365 -29.14 14.71 -3.12
N PRO A 366 -28.85 13.39 -2.98
CA PRO A 366 -28.31 12.82 -1.75
C PRO A 366 -26.99 13.44 -1.30
N LEU A 367 -26.17 13.98 -2.22
CA LEU A 367 -24.85 14.55 -1.91
C LEU A 367 -24.93 15.98 -1.34
N LYS A 368 -26.11 16.62 -1.40
CA LYS A 368 -26.35 18.01 -0.98
C LYS A 368 -25.96 18.30 0.48
N GLU A 369 -26.27 17.36 1.38
CA GLU A 369 -26.05 17.51 2.83
C GLU A 369 -24.69 16.96 3.29
N LEU A 370 -23.79 16.60 2.36
CA LEU A 370 -22.43 16.17 2.68
C LEU A 370 -21.53 17.38 2.92
N ARG A 371 -21.31 17.66 4.22
CA ARG A 371 -20.68 18.90 4.69
C ARG A 371 -19.15 18.89 4.56
N SER A 372 -18.51 17.72 4.65
CA SER A 372 -17.06 17.59 4.53
C SER A 372 -16.51 17.45 3.10
N LEU A 373 -17.36 17.35 2.07
CA LEU A 373 -16.90 17.18 0.67
C LEU A 373 -15.89 18.26 0.28
N SER A 374 -14.68 17.80 -0.06
CA SER A 374 -13.52 18.59 -0.51
C SER A 374 -13.04 18.17 -1.90
N TRP A 375 -13.33 16.93 -2.31
CA TRP A 375 -13.02 16.39 -3.63
C TRP A 375 -14.19 15.53 -4.13
N VAL A 376 -14.70 15.83 -5.33
CA VAL A 376 -15.73 15.03 -6.01
C VAL A 376 -15.30 14.76 -7.45
N VAL A 377 -15.35 13.50 -7.88
CA VAL A 377 -15.00 13.10 -9.26
C VAL A 377 -16.21 12.48 -9.95
N LEU A 378 -16.69 13.10 -11.02
CA LEU A 378 -17.91 12.75 -11.75
C LEU A 378 -17.66 12.45 -13.25
N ASN A 379 -16.40 12.43 -13.71
CA ASN A 379 -16.07 12.22 -15.12
C ASN A 379 -16.67 10.90 -15.64
N GLY A 380 -17.41 10.91 -16.75
CA GLY A 380 -18.13 9.74 -17.27
C GLY A 380 -19.34 9.29 -16.44
N CYS A 381 -19.96 10.21 -15.69
CA CYS A 381 -21.30 10.03 -15.13
C CYS A 381 -22.33 10.61 -16.11
N ASP A 382 -22.53 9.93 -17.24
CA ASP A 382 -23.27 10.45 -18.40
C ASP A 382 -24.69 10.95 -18.03
N GLY A 383 -25.39 10.25 -17.13
CA GLY A 383 -26.70 10.65 -16.61
C GLY A 383 -26.75 11.94 -15.79
N VAL A 384 -25.62 12.41 -15.24
CA VAL A 384 -25.57 13.68 -14.48
C VAL A 384 -25.72 14.86 -15.42
N THR A 385 -26.74 15.67 -15.19
CA THR A 385 -27.01 16.92 -15.95
C THR A 385 -27.11 18.17 -15.07
N ASP A 386 -27.19 18.04 -13.73
CA ASP A 386 -27.25 19.17 -12.81
C ASP A 386 -26.33 19.02 -11.59
N LEU A 387 -25.39 19.95 -11.44
CA LEU A 387 -24.47 20.09 -10.31
C LEU A 387 -25.04 20.95 -9.16
N THR A 388 -26.28 21.46 -9.24
CA THR A 388 -26.91 22.29 -8.20
C THR A 388 -26.91 21.65 -6.80
N PRO A 389 -27.10 20.32 -6.62
CA PRO A 389 -26.93 19.69 -5.32
C PRO A 389 -25.55 19.94 -4.68
N LEU A 390 -24.48 19.93 -5.49
CA LEU A 390 -23.11 20.16 -5.04
C LEU A 390 -22.76 21.65 -4.81
N ARG A 391 -23.69 22.59 -5.07
CA ARG A 391 -23.49 24.04 -4.89
C ARG A 391 -22.96 24.42 -3.51
N ALA A 392 -23.35 23.69 -2.46
CA ALA A 392 -22.86 23.92 -1.10
C ALA A 392 -21.38 23.54 -0.94
N ALA A 393 -20.94 22.42 -1.52
CA ALA A 393 -19.54 21.99 -1.52
C ALA A 393 -18.67 22.91 -2.41
N ILE A 394 -19.15 23.23 -3.61
CA ILE A 394 -18.48 24.16 -4.54
C ILE A 394 -18.18 25.51 -3.88
N ARG A 395 -19.14 26.06 -3.12
CA ARG A 395 -18.98 27.34 -2.38
C ARG A 395 -18.04 27.26 -1.17
N ARG A 396 -17.78 26.06 -0.64
CA ARG A 396 -16.74 25.82 0.38
C ARG A 396 -15.34 25.64 -0.22
N GLY A 397 -15.21 25.66 -1.55
CA GLY A 397 -13.95 25.45 -2.25
C GLY A 397 -13.65 24.00 -2.63
N ALA A 398 -14.65 23.10 -2.56
CA ALA A 398 -14.46 21.71 -2.97
C ALA A 398 -14.02 21.62 -4.44
N ASN A 399 -13.01 20.79 -4.72
CA ASN A 399 -12.60 20.50 -6.07
C ASN A 399 -13.58 19.51 -6.71
N ILE A 400 -14.17 19.90 -7.83
CA ILE A 400 -15.13 19.09 -8.58
C ILE A 400 -14.53 18.82 -9.95
N SER A 401 -14.27 17.56 -10.24
CA SER A 401 -13.88 17.08 -11.57
C SER A 401 -15.12 16.57 -12.29
N VAL A 402 -15.39 17.10 -13.49
CA VAL A 402 -16.54 16.77 -14.35
C VAL A 402 -16.12 16.78 -15.81
N ASP A 403 -16.93 16.18 -16.67
CA ASP A 403 -16.78 16.26 -18.12
C ASP A 403 -16.98 17.71 -18.63
N GLU A 404 -16.40 18.03 -19.79
CA GLU A 404 -16.43 19.36 -20.40
C GLU A 404 -17.85 19.96 -20.50
N ARG A 405 -18.86 19.14 -20.83
CA ARG A 405 -20.28 19.52 -20.93
C ARG A 405 -20.85 20.15 -19.65
N LEU A 406 -20.28 19.87 -18.47
CA LEU A 406 -20.70 20.42 -17.18
C LEU A 406 -19.80 21.55 -16.68
N MET A 407 -18.66 21.82 -17.33
CA MET A 407 -17.68 22.83 -16.88
C MET A 407 -18.27 24.26 -16.87
N ALA A 408 -19.14 24.58 -17.83
CA ALA A 408 -19.87 25.85 -17.84
C ALA A 408 -20.79 26.00 -16.62
N GLN A 409 -21.47 24.92 -16.21
CA GLN A 409 -22.32 24.93 -15.02
C GLN A 409 -21.47 25.04 -13.74
N LEU A 410 -20.36 24.28 -13.64
CA LEU A 410 -19.43 24.37 -12.52
C LEU A 410 -18.85 25.79 -12.37
N ALA A 411 -18.49 26.45 -13.48
CA ALA A 411 -18.03 27.85 -13.47
C ALA A 411 -19.13 28.81 -12.97
N ALA A 412 -20.37 28.64 -13.41
CA ALA A 412 -21.51 29.44 -12.92
C ALA A 412 -21.83 29.18 -11.44
N LEU A 413 -21.62 27.97 -10.92
CA LEU A 413 -21.80 27.62 -9.51
C LEU A 413 -20.69 28.16 -8.59
N ARG A 414 -19.47 28.38 -9.14
CA ARG A 414 -18.34 28.98 -8.43
C ARG A 414 -18.47 30.50 -8.21
N ARG A 415 -19.12 31.23 -9.12
CA ARG A 415 -19.34 32.69 -8.99
C ARG A 415 -20.17 33.01 -7.74
N ARG A 416 -19.78 34.05 -7.01
CA ARG A 416 -20.59 34.61 -5.91
C ARG A 416 -21.70 35.49 -6.51
N LYS A 417 -22.83 35.65 -5.79
CA LYS A 417 -23.81 36.69 -6.15
C LYS A 417 -23.16 38.04 -5.79
N GLY A 418 -22.72 38.80 -6.79
CA GLY A 418 -22.04 40.10 -6.60
C GLY A 418 -20.85 40.36 -7.52
N GLU A 419 -20.46 39.39 -8.36
CA GLU A 419 -19.41 39.46 -9.39
C GLU A 419 -20.01 39.16 -10.77
#